data_AF-A0A2E3L042-F1
#
_entry.id   AF-A0A2E3L042-F1
#
_cell.length_a   1.000
_cell.length_b   1.000
_cell.length_c   1.000
_cell.angle_alpha   90.00
_cell.angle_beta   90.00
_cell.angle_gamma   90.00
#
_symmetry.space_group_name_H-M   'P 1'
#
loop_
_entity.id
_entity.type
_entity.pdbx_description
1 polymer ?
#
loop_
_entity_poly.entity_id
_entity_poly.type
_entity_poly.pdbx_seq_one_letter_code
_entity_poly.pdbx_strand_id
1 'polypeptide(L)'
;MARDLNKLQAEFEEAMSYHQLGQVDEAETRYRKLMKKAPKTPALHNNLGLVLQAQHRIDEAVKQLERAVKLDRQYVDAHSNLGNAYRRAGRFDEAIKSLERALKLNPAYVQALGNLGNTYLDMGRLEESEKAYRDGLDSLPDQPDLYYNLGRVLHEQGRWEDAEQSFRKTLSLNNAYPLAHWNLSHVLLLQGRFREGWIEYEWRWHCPGFTTQIPEFDQPRWDGKDISGKTLLVYAEQGFGDTVQFVRYLPALSASGCRVIFLCQPELRRLMHDISRVEEIITDWTALPEFDVHTPLMSLPMLLGMREETEIPCDFPYLTPPADGADAPSGTAGLKVGLVWAGRESHLSEAQRSLDVVQLRALT
;
A
#
# COMPACT_ATOMS: atom_id res chain seq x y z
N MET A 1 -31.25 4.12 39.08
CA MET A 1 -30.72 2.84 38.55
C MET A 1 -31.08 2.62 37.08
N ALA A 2 -32.33 2.35 36.68
CA ALA A 2 -32.68 2.15 35.26
C ALA A 2 -32.43 3.40 34.37
N ARG A 3 -32.75 4.59 34.89
CA ARG A 3 -32.49 5.87 34.20
C ARG A 3 -30.99 6.17 34.02
N ASP A 4 -30.16 5.73 34.94
CA ASP A 4 -28.71 5.93 34.91
C ASP A 4 -28.01 4.95 33.96
N LEU A 5 -28.52 3.71 33.89
CA LEU A 5 -28.08 2.69 32.92
C LEU A 5 -28.38 3.14 31.48
N ASN A 6 -29.60 3.63 31.22
CA ASN A 6 -29.97 4.15 29.89
C ASN A 6 -29.12 5.35 29.48
N LYS A 7 -28.77 6.22 30.43
CA LYS A 7 -27.89 7.36 30.17
C LYS A 7 -26.46 6.93 29.84
N LEU A 8 -25.92 5.94 30.55
CA LEU A 8 -24.56 5.44 30.31
C LEU A 8 -24.47 4.73 28.94
N GLN A 9 -25.51 3.99 28.57
CA GLN A 9 -25.62 3.35 27.26
C GLN A 9 -25.64 4.38 26.12
N ALA A 10 -26.44 5.44 26.25
CA ALA A 10 -26.48 6.52 25.25
C ALA A 10 -25.13 7.25 25.11
N GLU A 11 -24.45 7.54 26.23
CA GLU A 11 -23.11 8.14 26.20
C GLU A 11 -22.07 7.20 25.56
N PHE A 12 -22.22 5.88 25.71
CA PHE A 12 -21.36 4.88 25.07
C PHE A 12 -21.60 4.78 23.55
N GLU A 13 -22.86 4.78 23.12
CA GLU A 13 -23.25 4.82 21.70
C GLU A 13 -22.75 6.11 21.02
N GLU A 14 -22.83 7.25 21.70
CA GLU A 14 -22.24 8.51 21.23
C GLU A 14 -20.72 8.36 21.00
N ALA A 15 -19.99 7.79 21.97
CA ALA A 15 -18.55 7.56 21.84
C ALA A 15 -18.19 6.60 20.69
N MET A 16 -19.00 5.55 20.47
CA MET A 16 -18.83 4.63 19.34
C MET A 16 -19.07 5.32 18.00
N SER A 17 -20.07 6.21 17.93
CA SER A 17 -20.35 6.99 16.70
C SER A 17 -19.16 7.87 16.30
N TYR A 18 -18.57 8.61 17.25
CA TYR A 18 -17.35 9.38 17.00
C TYR A 18 -16.21 8.50 16.48
N HIS A 19 -16.02 7.31 17.06
CA HIS A 19 -14.99 6.37 16.60
C HIS A 19 -15.26 5.87 15.17
N GLN A 20 -16.51 5.51 14.85
CA GLN A 20 -16.91 5.06 13.51
C GLN A 20 -16.74 6.15 12.44
N LEU A 21 -16.88 7.42 12.82
CA LEU A 21 -16.64 8.57 11.96
C LEU A 21 -15.16 8.96 11.84
N GLY A 22 -14.25 8.23 12.49
CA GLY A 22 -12.81 8.53 12.48
C GLY A 22 -12.41 9.72 13.37
N GLN A 23 -13.34 10.27 14.16
CA GLN A 23 -13.09 11.35 15.12
C GLN A 23 -12.47 10.77 16.40
N VAL A 24 -11.22 10.33 16.28
CA VAL A 24 -10.52 9.52 17.29
C VAL A 24 -10.24 10.28 18.58
N ASP A 25 -9.98 11.59 18.51
CA ASP A 25 -9.67 12.40 19.69
C ASP A 25 -10.93 12.66 20.55
N GLU A 26 -12.06 12.93 19.88
CA GLU A 26 -13.36 13.02 20.52
C GLU A 26 -13.76 11.68 21.13
N ALA A 27 -13.61 10.59 20.38
CA ALA A 27 -13.91 9.24 20.86
C ALA A 27 -13.10 8.90 22.12
N GLU A 28 -11.79 9.16 22.13
CA GLU A 28 -10.93 8.95 23.30
C GLU A 28 -11.43 9.73 24.51
N THR A 29 -11.71 11.02 24.33
CA THR A 29 -12.18 11.91 25.41
C THR A 29 -13.45 11.36 26.04
N ARG A 30 -14.40 10.89 25.22
CA ARG A 30 -15.66 10.32 25.69
C ARG A 30 -15.47 8.98 26.40
N TYR A 31 -14.67 8.07 25.85
CA TYR A 31 -14.36 6.81 26.52
C TYR A 31 -13.68 7.02 27.87
N ARG A 32 -12.70 7.93 27.97
CA ARG A 32 -12.05 8.25 29.26
C ARG A 32 -13.04 8.83 30.28
N LYS A 33 -14.00 9.65 29.85
CA LYS A 33 -15.08 10.16 30.72
C LYS A 33 -16.00 9.04 31.21
N LEU A 34 -16.39 8.13 30.32
CA LEU A 34 -17.20 6.95 30.66
C LEU A 34 -16.46 6.03 31.65
N MET A 35 -15.16 5.83 31.45
CA MET A 35 -14.34 4.99 32.32
C MET A 35 -14.20 5.54 33.75
N LYS A 36 -14.28 6.86 33.96
CA LYS A 36 -14.36 7.44 35.30
C LYS A 36 -15.63 7.02 36.05
N LYS A 37 -16.74 6.80 35.32
CA LYS A 37 -18.03 6.39 35.87
C LYS A 37 -18.14 4.87 36.00
N ALA A 38 -17.59 4.11 35.05
CA ALA A 38 -17.72 2.67 34.95
C ALA A 38 -16.37 1.97 34.65
N PRO A 39 -15.37 2.03 35.54
CA PRO A 39 -14.00 1.57 35.30
C PRO A 39 -13.83 0.03 35.23
N LYS A 40 -14.92 -0.73 35.40
CA LYS A 40 -14.92 -2.19 35.34
C LYS A 40 -15.68 -2.74 34.12
N THR A 41 -16.04 -1.88 33.17
CA THR A 41 -16.73 -2.27 31.94
C THR A 41 -15.71 -2.70 30.88
N PRO A 42 -15.63 -3.99 30.50
CA PRO A 42 -14.64 -4.47 29.52
C PRO A 42 -14.74 -3.76 28.16
N ALA A 43 -15.96 -3.49 27.70
CA ALA A 43 -16.20 -2.83 26.41
C ALA A 43 -15.60 -1.43 26.31
N LEU A 44 -15.55 -0.66 27.42
CA LEU A 44 -14.91 0.66 27.43
C LEU A 44 -13.40 0.56 27.22
N HIS A 45 -12.77 -0.41 27.88
CA HIS A 45 -11.34 -0.67 27.72
C HIS A 45 -11.01 -1.19 26.32
N ASN A 46 -11.83 -2.10 25.77
CA ASN A 46 -11.66 -2.60 24.41
C ASN A 46 -11.72 -1.46 23.37
N ASN A 47 -12.77 -0.64 23.43
CA ASN A 47 -12.95 0.45 22.46
C ASN A 47 -11.92 1.57 22.61
N LEU A 48 -11.52 1.92 23.85
CA LEU A 48 -10.42 2.85 24.04
C LEU A 48 -9.11 2.28 23.47
N GLY A 49 -8.87 0.98 23.61
CA GLY A 49 -7.74 0.29 22.99
C GLY A 49 -7.69 0.46 21.47
N LEU A 50 -8.83 0.27 20.78
CA LEU A 50 -8.94 0.47 19.34
C LEU A 50 -8.67 1.92 18.91
N VAL A 51 -9.21 2.90 19.65
CA VAL A 51 -8.97 4.33 19.37
C VAL A 51 -7.47 4.66 19.52
N LEU A 52 -6.82 4.17 20.57
CA LEU A 52 -5.38 4.37 20.79
C LEU A 52 -4.55 3.70 19.69
N GLN A 53 -4.98 2.54 19.19
CA GLN A 53 -4.37 1.89 18.02
C GLN A 53 -4.47 2.76 16.76
N ALA A 54 -5.61 3.40 16.51
CA ALA A 54 -5.80 4.30 15.38
C ALA A 54 -4.92 5.55 15.49
N GLN A 55 -4.66 6.04 16.71
CA GLN A 55 -3.72 7.12 17.00
C GLN A 55 -2.23 6.67 17.05
N HIS A 56 -1.91 5.43 16.66
CA HIS A 56 -0.56 4.86 16.74
C HIS A 56 0.07 4.79 18.15
N ARG A 57 -0.74 4.91 19.22
CA ARG A 57 -0.32 4.80 20.63
C ARG A 57 -0.37 3.35 21.12
N ILE A 58 0.48 2.51 20.54
CA ILE A 58 0.39 1.04 20.62
C ILE A 58 0.52 0.53 22.06
N ASP A 59 1.49 1.00 22.84
CA ASP A 59 1.69 0.53 24.21
C ASP A 59 0.53 0.88 25.15
N GLU A 60 -0.11 2.04 24.95
CA GLU A 60 -1.30 2.40 25.71
C GLU A 60 -2.50 1.55 25.31
N ALA A 61 -2.64 1.25 24.01
CA ALA A 61 -3.68 0.36 23.53
C ALA A 61 -3.56 -1.04 24.14
N VAL A 62 -2.36 -1.61 24.16
CA VAL A 62 -2.07 -2.90 24.80
C VAL A 62 -2.53 -2.90 26.26
N LYS A 63 -2.17 -1.87 27.04
CA LYS A 63 -2.59 -1.78 28.46
C LYS A 63 -4.12 -1.77 28.63
N GLN A 64 -4.85 -1.08 27.75
CA GLN A 64 -6.31 -1.07 27.81
C GLN A 64 -6.91 -2.42 27.41
N LEU A 65 -6.38 -3.06 26.36
CA LEU A 65 -6.87 -4.35 25.89
C LEU A 65 -6.57 -5.48 26.89
N GLU A 66 -5.38 -5.48 27.52
CA GLU A 66 -5.04 -6.36 28.65
C GLU A 66 -6.04 -6.19 29.81
N ARG A 67 -6.45 -4.94 30.07
CA ARG A 67 -7.46 -4.68 31.10
C ARG A 67 -8.84 -5.20 30.71
N ALA A 68 -9.24 -5.09 29.44
CA ALA A 68 -10.50 -5.63 28.93
C ALA A 68 -10.57 -7.16 29.13
N VAL A 69 -9.54 -7.89 28.69
CA VAL A 69 -9.50 -9.37 28.84
C VAL A 69 -9.34 -9.84 30.29
N LYS A 70 -8.77 -9.00 31.17
CA LYS A 70 -8.70 -9.27 32.61
C LYS A 70 -10.07 -9.12 33.28
N LEU A 71 -10.87 -8.15 32.86
CA LEU A 71 -12.22 -7.92 33.36
C LEU A 71 -13.21 -8.97 32.83
N ASP A 72 -13.03 -9.41 31.59
CA ASP A 72 -13.79 -10.51 30.99
C ASP A 72 -12.88 -11.44 30.18
N ARG A 73 -12.63 -12.65 30.72
CA ARG A 73 -11.76 -13.66 30.12
C ARG A 73 -12.38 -14.39 28.91
N GLN A 74 -13.66 -14.18 28.65
CA GLN A 74 -14.41 -14.78 27.53
C GLN A 74 -14.71 -13.76 26.42
N TYR A 75 -14.24 -12.52 26.55
CA TYR A 75 -14.47 -11.46 25.57
C TYR A 75 -13.64 -11.68 24.29
N VAL A 76 -14.24 -12.33 23.29
CA VAL A 76 -13.60 -12.73 22.03
C VAL A 76 -12.97 -11.54 21.30
N ASP A 77 -13.71 -10.45 21.11
CA ASP A 77 -13.22 -9.26 20.40
C ASP A 77 -11.99 -8.67 21.09
N ALA A 78 -12.00 -8.60 22.43
CA ALA A 78 -10.87 -8.06 23.19
C ALA A 78 -9.61 -8.92 23.07
N HIS A 79 -9.72 -10.25 23.01
CA HIS A 79 -8.57 -11.13 22.75
C HIS A 79 -8.01 -10.94 21.34
N SER A 80 -8.87 -10.82 20.33
CA SER A 80 -8.43 -10.56 18.95
C SER A 80 -7.74 -9.20 18.80
N ASN A 81 -8.35 -8.14 19.36
CA ASN A 81 -7.81 -6.79 19.33
C ASN A 81 -6.49 -6.70 20.11
N LEU A 82 -6.39 -7.37 21.27
CA LEU A 82 -5.14 -7.49 22.02
C LEU A 82 -4.05 -8.18 21.19
N GLY A 83 -4.40 -9.25 20.49
CA GLY A 83 -3.50 -9.95 19.58
C GLY A 83 -2.95 -9.03 18.48
N ASN A 84 -3.83 -8.27 17.82
CA ASN A 84 -3.42 -7.28 16.84
C ASN A 84 -2.52 -6.18 17.45
N ALA A 85 -2.85 -5.69 18.65
CA ALA A 85 -2.04 -4.69 19.34
C ALA A 85 -0.64 -5.21 19.69
N TYR A 86 -0.52 -6.46 20.16
CA TYR A 86 0.78 -7.10 20.38
C TYR A 86 1.58 -7.27 19.08
N ARG A 87 0.92 -7.69 17.98
CA ARG A 87 1.57 -7.80 16.66
C ARG A 87 2.17 -6.46 16.23
N ARG A 88 1.39 -5.37 16.34
CA ARG A 88 1.86 -4.01 16.03
C ARG A 88 2.97 -3.52 16.97
N ALA A 89 3.07 -4.07 18.18
CA ALA A 89 4.16 -3.82 19.12
C ALA A 89 5.40 -4.68 18.89
N GLY A 90 5.41 -5.57 17.88
CA GLY A 90 6.47 -6.56 17.65
C GLY A 90 6.51 -7.70 18.68
N ARG A 91 5.49 -7.82 19.54
CA ARG A 91 5.36 -8.83 20.59
C ARG A 91 4.63 -10.06 20.04
N PHE A 92 5.26 -10.75 19.09
CA PHE A 92 4.58 -11.75 18.26
C PHE A 92 4.10 -12.99 19.05
N ASP A 93 4.86 -13.45 20.05
CA ASP A 93 4.47 -14.61 20.86
C ASP A 93 3.22 -14.32 21.70
N GLU A 94 3.11 -13.12 22.27
CA GLU A 94 1.89 -12.70 22.96
C GLU A 94 0.73 -12.49 22.00
N ALA A 95 1.00 -11.98 20.79
CA ALA A 95 -0.02 -11.84 19.75
C ALA A 95 -0.66 -13.20 19.42
N ILE A 96 0.16 -14.21 19.13
CA ILE A 96 -0.30 -15.58 18.82
C ILE A 96 -1.14 -16.12 19.99
N LYS A 97 -0.66 -16.04 21.24
CA LYS A 97 -1.39 -16.55 22.41
C LYS A 97 -2.77 -15.89 22.58
N SER A 98 -2.86 -14.58 22.38
CA SER A 98 -4.13 -13.84 22.45
C SER A 98 -5.08 -14.23 21.31
N LEU A 99 -4.57 -14.41 20.09
CA LEU A 99 -5.36 -14.81 18.93
C LEU A 99 -5.87 -16.25 19.04
N GLU A 100 -5.01 -17.19 19.43
CA GLU A 100 -5.40 -18.56 19.74
C GLU A 100 -6.45 -18.62 20.85
N ARG A 101 -6.38 -17.72 21.84
CA ARG A 101 -7.41 -17.61 22.87
C ARG A 101 -8.75 -17.14 22.29
N ALA A 102 -8.75 -16.15 21.40
CA ALA A 102 -9.96 -15.73 20.69
C ALA A 102 -10.55 -16.88 19.87
N LEU A 103 -9.73 -17.61 19.11
CA LEU A 103 -10.15 -18.75 18.29
C LEU A 103 -10.61 -19.95 19.12
N LYS A 104 -10.04 -20.17 20.31
CA LYS A 104 -10.54 -21.20 21.25
C LYS A 104 -11.94 -20.86 21.78
N LEU A 105 -12.26 -19.57 21.92
CA LEU A 105 -13.59 -19.12 22.36
C LEU A 105 -14.59 -19.10 21.20
N ASN A 106 -14.14 -18.73 20.01
CA ASN A 106 -14.91 -18.75 18.77
C ASN A 106 -14.02 -19.14 17.58
N PRO A 107 -14.04 -20.42 17.14
CA PRO A 107 -13.18 -20.91 16.06
C PRO A 107 -13.41 -20.21 14.71
N ALA A 108 -14.62 -19.69 14.47
CA ALA A 108 -15.02 -19.02 13.24
C ALA A 108 -14.89 -17.48 13.32
N TYR A 109 -14.02 -16.97 14.20
CA TYR A 109 -13.85 -15.52 14.35
C TYR A 109 -12.85 -14.98 13.31
N VAL A 110 -13.38 -14.45 12.20
CA VAL A 110 -12.64 -13.98 11.01
C VAL A 110 -11.48 -13.07 11.36
N GLN A 111 -11.71 -12.09 12.23
CA GLN A 111 -10.69 -11.10 12.58
C GLN A 111 -9.50 -11.75 13.28
N ALA A 112 -9.71 -12.76 14.13
CA ALA A 112 -8.60 -13.46 14.77
C ALA A 112 -7.86 -14.38 13.80
N LEU A 113 -8.57 -15.08 12.90
CA LEU A 113 -7.95 -15.88 11.84
C LEU A 113 -7.05 -15.02 10.95
N GLY A 114 -7.58 -13.87 10.49
CA GLY A 114 -6.84 -12.94 9.66
C GLY A 114 -5.64 -12.31 10.37
N ASN A 115 -5.80 -11.93 11.64
CA ASN A 115 -4.71 -11.39 12.46
C ASN A 115 -3.65 -12.45 12.77
N LEU A 116 -4.01 -13.73 12.93
CA LEU A 116 -3.04 -14.81 13.17
C LEU A 116 -2.17 -15.04 11.94
N GLY A 117 -2.78 -15.15 10.75
CA GLY A 117 -2.04 -15.22 9.50
C GLY A 117 -1.10 -14.03 9.29
N ASN A 118 -1.58 -12.80 9.55
CA ASN A 118 -0.76 -11.59 9.44
C ASN A 118 0.40 -11.58 10.47
N THR A 119 0.19 -12.16 11.66
CA THR A 119 1.23 -12.26 12.68
C THR A 119 2.37 -13.17 12.22
N TYR A 120 2.05 -14.32 11.61
CA TYR A 120 3.07 -15.19 11.02
C TYR A 120 3.75 -14.57 9.80
N LEU A 121 3.00 -13.83 8.97
CA LEU A 121 3.57 -13.10 7.83
C LEU A 121 4.60 -12.06 8.29
N ASP A 122 4.28 -11.25 9.31
CA ASP A 122 5.21 -10.25 9.86
C ASP A 122 6.47 -10.88 10.48
N MET A 123 6.39 -12.15 10.91
CA MET A 123 7.54 -12.93 11.39
C MET A 123 8.35 -13.57 10.25
N GLY A 124 7.93 -13.46 8.99
CA GLY A 124 8.52 -14.18 7.85
C GLY A 124 8.21 -15.68 7.83
N ARG A 125 7.24 -16.13 8.64
CA ARG A 125 6.80 -17.53 8.76
C ARG A 125 5.68 -17.81 7.74
N LEU A 126 6.06 -17.87 6.46
CA LEU A 126 5.11 -17.88 5.34
C LEU A 126 4.24 -19.14 5.33
N GLU A 127 4.81 -20.31 5.66
CA GLU A 127 4.07 -21.58 5.69
C GLU A 127 2.99 -21.59 6.78
N GLU A 128 3.30 -21.12 7.99
CA GLU A 128 2.31 -20.99 9.06
C GLU A 128 1.25 -19.94 8.75
N SER A 129 1.64 -18.85 8.07
CA SER A 129 0.71 -17.84 7.60
C SER A 129 -0.29 -18.40 6.58
N GLU A 130 0.19 -19.10 5.55
CA GLU A 130 -0.65 -19.78 4.56
C GLU A 130 -1.60 -20.77 5.24
N LYS A 131 -1.08 -21.62 6.14
CA LYS A 131 -1.89 -22.58 6.87
C LYS A 131 -3.01 -21.89 7.66
N ALA A 132 -2.71 -20.81 8.38
CA ALA A 132 -3.70 -20.09 9.17
C ALA A 132 -4.83 -19.50 8.29
N TYR A 133 -4.51 -18.96 7.12
CA TYR A 133 -5.52 -18.48 6.17
C TYR A 133 -6.36 -19.60 5.58
N ARG A 134 -5.74 -20.73 5.20
CA ARG A 134 -6.47 -21.90 4.67
C ARG A 134 -7.40 -22.52 5.71
N ASP A 135 -6.92 -22.73 6.94
CA ASP A 135 -7.76 -23.23 8.05
C ASP A 135 -8.98 -22.32 8.29
N GLY A 136 -8.77 -21.00 8.15
CA GLY A 136 -9.85 -20.02 8.25
C GLY A 136 -10.87 -20.11 7.11
N LEU A 137 -10.39 -20.31 5.88
CA LEU A 137 -11.22 -20.48 4.69
C LEU A 137 -11.98 -21.81 4.67
N ASP A 138 -11.44 -22.87 5.26
CA ASP A 138 -12.15 -24.15 5.44
C ASP A 138 -13.41 -23.99 6.29
N SER A 139 -13.36 -23.08 7.27
CA SER A 139 -14.51 -22.76 8.12
C SER A 139 -15.43 -21.70 7.51
N LEU A 140 -14.88 -20.77 6.74
CA LEU A 140 -15.56 -19.58 6.22
C LEU A 140 -15.16 -19.31 4.76
N PRO A 141 -15.76 -20.05 3.81
CA PRO A 141 -15.29 -20.07 2.41
C PRO A 141 -15.59 -18.79 1.62
N ASP A 142 -16.43 -17.88 2.14
CA ASP A 142 -16.88 -16.66 1.48
C ASP A 142 -16.32 -15.39 2.14
N GLN A 143 -15.06 -15.42 2.58
CA GLN A 143 -14.40 -14.29 3.24
C GLN A 143 -13.34 -13.64 2.34
N PRO A 144 -13.62 -12.50 1.69
CA PRO A 144 -12.71 -11.86 0.74
C PRO A 144 -11.36 -11.46 1.37
N ASP A 145 -11.35 -10.98 2.61
CA ASP A 145 -10.12 -10.58 3.29
C ASP A 145 -9.17 -11.75 3.55
N LEU A 146 -9.68 -12.97 3.75
CA LEU A 146 -8.85 -14.14 3.94
C LEU A 146 -8.20 -14.56 2.61
N TYR A 147 -8.94 -14.55 1.50
CA TYR A 147 -8.36 -14.80 0.17
C TYR A 147 -7.35 -13.73 -0.24
N TYR A 148 -7.62 -12.45 0.04
CA TYR A 148 -6.68 -11.37 -0.27
C TYR A 148 -5.35 -11.58 0.46
N ASN A 149 -5.41 -11.88 1.75
CA ASN A 149 -4.20 -12.10 2.53
C ASN A 149 -3.49 -13.41 2.17
N LEU A 150 -4.23 -14.47 1.83
CA LEU A 150 -3.65 -15.69 1.26
C LEU A 150 -2.90 -15.40 -0.04
N GLY A 151 -3.49 -14.61 -0.95
CA GLY A 151 -2.86 -14.19 -2.19
C GLY A 151 -1.56 -13.41 -1.96
N ARG A 152 -1.52 -12.54 -0.95
CA ARG A 152 -0.29 -11.85 -0.54
C ARG A 152 0.80 -12.82 -0.08
N VAL A 153 0.48 -13.79 0.78
CA VAL A 153 1.46 -14.78 1.26
C VAL A 153 2.00 -15.61 0.09
N LEU A 154 1.12 -16.05 -0.81
CA LEU A 154 1.51 -16.82 -2.00
C LEU A 154 2.38 -16.01 -2.95
N HIS A 155 2.11 -14.72 -3.10
CA HIS A 155 2.95 -13.80 -3.85
C HIS A 155 4.36 -13.69 -3.25
N GLU A 156 4.49 -13.50 -1.94
CA GLU A 156 5.79 -13.46 -1.24
C GLU A 156 6.56 -14.79 -1.35
N GLN A 157 5.86 -15.92 -1.45
CA GLN A 157 6.46 -17.24 -1.72
C GLN A 157 6.86 -17.45 -3.20
N GLY A 158 6.55 -16.51 -4.10
CA GLY A 158 6.80 -16.64 -5.55
C GLY A 158 5.80 -17.57 -6.28
N ARG A 159 4.70 -17.97 -5.63
CA ARG A 159 3.65 -18.83 -6.20
C ARG A 159 2.59 -17.99 -6.91
N TRP A 160 2.98 -17.37 -8.03
CA TRP A 160 2.17 -16.34 -8.69
C TRP A 160 0.83 -16.86 -9.23
N GLU A 161 0.76 -18.10 -9.71
CA GLU A 161 -0.48 -18.71 -10.18
C GLU A 161 -1.51 -18.92 -9.06
N ASP A 162 -1.05 -19.31 -7.87
CA ASP A 162 -1.92 -19.49 -6.71
C ASP A 162 -2.34 -18.14 -6.11
N ALA A 163 -1.44 -17.16 -6.15
CA ALA A 163 -1.73 -15.78 -5.76
C ALA A 163 -2.80 -15.16 -6.67
N GLU A 164 -2.69 -15.33 -8.00
CA GLU A 164 -3.69 -14.88 -8.97
C GLU A 164 -5.07 -15.47 -8.64
N GLN A 165 -5.16 -16.79 -8.44
CA GLN A 165 -6.42 -17.45 -8.09
C GLN A 165 -7.05 -16.86 -6.82
N SER A 166 -6.21 -16.60 -5.81
CA SER A 166 -6.66 -16.01 -4.55
C SER A 166 -7.18 -14.58 -4.73
N PHE A 167 -6.46 -13.73 -5.47
CA PHE A 167 -6.93 -12.36 -5.75
C PHE A 167 -8.21 -12.35 -6.60
N ARG A 168 -8.31 -13.21 -7.62
CA ARG A 168 -9.57 -13.34 -8.39
C ARG A 168 -10.73 -13.81 -7.51
N LYS A 169 -10.48 -14.73 -6.59
CA LYS A 169 -11.51 -15.17 -5.64
C LYS A 169 -11.94 -14.02 -4.72
N THR A 170 -11.01 -13.18 -4.24
CA THR A 170 -11.36 -11.93 -3.54
C THR A 170 -12.27 -11.06 -4.38
N LEU A 171 -11.91 -10.79 -5.64
CA LEU A 171 -12.68 -9.93 -6.54
C LEU A 171 -14.05 -10.51 -6.93
N SER A 172 -14.18 -11.83 -6.95
CA SER A 172 -15.48 -12.49 -7.17
C SER A 172 -16.45 -12.31 -6.00
N LEU A 173 -15.92 -12.15 -4.77
CA LEU A 173 -16.70 -11.94 -3.55
C LEU A 173 -16.93 -10.43 -3.28
N ASN A 174 -15.94 -9.61 -3.61
CA ASN A 174 -16.01 -8.16 -3.53
C ASN A 174 -15.20 -7.52 -4.68
N ASN A 175 -15.91 -7.10 -5.73
CA ASN A 175 -15.31 -6.47 -6.89
C ASN A 175 -14.84 -5.02 -6.62
N ALA A 176 -15.21 -4.41 -5.49
CA ALA A 176 -14.73 -3.09 -5.10
C ALA A 176 -13.61 -3.22 -4.05
N TYR A 177 -12.54 -3.96 -4.40
CA TYR A 177 -11.40 -4.22 -3.52
C TYR A 177 -10.10 -3.71 -4.17
N PRO A 178 -9.77 -2.40 -4.04
CA PRO A 178 -8.66 -1.77 -4.76
C PRO A 178 -7.31 -2.48 -4.60
N LEU A 179 -6.97 -2.90 -3.37
CA LEU A 179 -5.70 -3.58 -3.10
C LEU A 179 -5.60 -4.95 -3.79
N ALA A 180 -6.73 -5.63 -4.03
CA ALA A 180 -6.75 -6.92 -4.71
C ALA A 180 -6.55 -6.73 -6.22
N HIS A 181 -7.19 -5.73 -6.83
CA HIS A 181 -6.90 -5.32 -8.22
C HIS A 181 -5.43 -4.93 -8.38
N TRP A 182 -4.89 -4.10 -7.48
CA TRP A 182 -3.50 -3.68 -7.56
C TRP A 182 -2.52 -4.84 -7.40
N ASN A 183 -2.70 -5.74 -6.43
CA ASN A 183 -1.83 -6.91 -6.32
C ASN A 183 -2.03 -7.93 -7.46
N LEU A 184 -3.25 -8.06 -7.99
CA LEU A 184 -3.53 -8.85 -9.20
C LEU A 184 -2.74 -8.29 -10.40
N SER A 185 -2.67 -6.97 -10.53
CA SER A 185 -1.88 -6.33 -11.59
C SER A 185 -0.41 -6.77 -11.57
N HIS A 186 0.20 -6.84 -10.39
CA HIS A 186 1.60 -7.21 -10.25
C HIS A 186 1.85 -8.66 -10.68
N VAL A 187 1.01 -9.61 -10.24
CA VAL A 187 1.16 -11.03 -10.67
C VAL A 187 0.92 -11.18 -12.18
N LEU A 188 -0.07 -10.49 -12.73
CA LEU A 188 -0.35 -10.54 -14.17
C LEU A 188 0.82 -9.98 -15.00
N LEU A 189 1.41 -8.86 -14.57
CA LEU A 189 2.56 -8.25 -15.23
C LEU A 189 3.81 -9.14 -15.14
N LEU A 190 4.06 -9.78 -13.99
CA LEU A 190 5.15 -10.74 -13.81
C LEU A 190 4.99 -11.98 -14.72
N GLN A 191 3.77 -12.37 -15.01
CA GLN A 191 3.45 -13.49 -15.90
C GLN A 191 3.35 -13.08 -17.39
N GLY A 192 3.66 -11.83 -17.74
CA GLY A 192 3.60 -11.33 -19.11
C GLY A 192 2.18 -11.09 -19.66
N ARG A 193 1.15 -11.09 -18.80
CA ARG A 193 -0.24 -10.79 -19.17
C ARG A 193 -0.50 -9.29 -19.17
N PHE A 194 0.25 -8.56 -19.99
CA PHE A 194 0.35 -7.09 -19.94
C PHE A 194 -0.98 -6.36 -20.09
N ARG A 195 -1.82 -6.77 -21.07
CA ARG A 195 -3.08 -6.07 -21.33
C ARG A 195 -4.00 -6.02 -20.11
N GLU A 196 -4.15 -7.15 -19.42
CA GLU A 196 -4.97 -7.23 -18.23
C GLU A 196 -4.26 -6.62 -17.04
N GLY A 197 -2.96 -6.92 -16.86
CA GLY A 197 -2.15 -6.38 -15.78
C GLY A 197 -2.19 -4.85 -15.73
N TRP A 198 -2.06 -4.18 -16.87
CA TRP A 198 -2.13 -2.72 -16.92
C TRP A 198 -3.53 -2.13 -16.65
N ILE A 199 -4.61 -2.85 -17.00
CA ILE A 199 -5.98 -2.45 -16.63
C ILE A 199 -6.17 -2.54 -15.12
N GLU A 200 -5.74 -3.65 -14.53
CA GLU A 200 -5.79 -3.88 -13.08
C GLU A 200 -4.92 -2.87 -12.31
N TYR A 201 -3.80 -2.45 -12.89
CA TYR A 201 -2.86 -1.47 -12.31
C TYR A 201 -3.49 -0.07 -12.13
N GLU A 202 -4.52 0.29 -12.89
CA GLU A 202 -5.22 1.56 -12.72
C GLU A 202 -5.98 1.66 -11.40
N TRP A 203 -6.27 0.53 -10.73
CA TRP A 203 -6.90 0.55 -9.41
C TRP A 203 -6.00 1.10 -8.29
N ARG A 204 -4.71 1.36 -8.56
CA ARG A 204 -3.81 2.05 -7.65
C ARG A 204 -4.37 3.40 -7.18
N TRP A 205 -5.15 4.10 -8.02
CA TRP A 205 -5.80 5.36 -7.68
C TRP A 205 -6.87 5.24 -6.58
N HIS A 206 -7.38 4.03 -6.34
CA HIS A 206 -8.36 3.74 -5.31
C HIS A 206 -7.73 3.12 -4.05
N CYS A 207 -6.42 2.88 -4.04
CA CYS A 207 -5.75 2.19 -2.95
C CYS A 207 -5.48 3.13 -1.77
N PRO A 208 -5.85 2.73 -0.53
CA PRO A 208 -5.47 3.48 0.67
C PRO A 208 -3.94 3.58 0.78
N GLY A 209 -3.42 4.78 1.04
CA GLY A 209 -1.99 5.00 1.18
C GLY A 209 -1.22 5.15 -0.14
N PHE A 210 -1.90 5.18 -1.29
CA PHE A 210 -1.28 5.67 -2.52
C PHE A 210 -0.99 7.17 -2.36
N THR A 211 0.28 7.51 -2.11
CA THR A 211 0.65 8.82 -1.54
C THR A 211 0.75 9.95 -2.55
N THR A 212 0.75 9.65 -3.84
CA THR A 212 0.95 10.68 -4.86
C THR A 212 -0.32 11.50 -5.03
N GLN A 213 -0.29 12.71 -4.48
CA GLN A 213 -1.32 13.71 -4.70
C GLN A 213 -1.04 14.39 -6.04
N ILE A 214 -1.92 14.17 -7.00
CA ILE A 214 -1.90 14.90 -8.28
C ILE A 214 -2.86 16.07 -8.13
N PRO A 215 -2.50 17.28 -8.60
CA PRO A 215 -3.45 18.37 -8.71
C PRO A 215 -4.70 17.96 -9.49
N GLU A 216 -5.85 18.53 -9.13
CA GLU A 216 -7.03 18.45 -10.00
C GLU A 216 -6.79 19.34 -11.22
N PHE A 217 -7.08 18.81 -12.41
CA PHE A 217 -6.99 19.53 -13.67
C PHE A 217 -8.39 19.75 -14.24
N ASP A 218 -8.60 20.92 -14.85
CA ASP A 218 -9.83 21.20 -15.61
C ASP A 218 -9.85 20.41 -16.93
N GLN A 219 -8.67 20.13 -17.48
CA GLN A 219 -8.47 19.35 -18.69
C GLN A 219 -8.77 17.87 -18.44
N PRO A 220 -9.33 17.15 -19.43
CA PRO A 220 -9.64 15.74 -19.27
C PRO A 220 -8.38 14.86 -19.27
N ARG A 221 -8.47 13.76 -18.52
CA ARG A 221 -7.48 12.67 -18.59
C ARG A 221 -7.56 11.99 -19.96
N TRP A 222 -6.42 11.74 -20.58
CA TRP A 222 -6.32 11.04 -21.86
C TRP A 222 -6.76 9.58 -21.70
N ASP A 223 -7.63 9.14 -22.61
CA ASP A 223 -8.27 7.82 -22.62
C ASP A 223 -7.73 6.87 -23.70
N GLY A 224 -6.64 7.25 -24.36
CA GLY A 224 -6.01 6.47 -25.44
C GLY A 224 -6.56 6.77 -26.84
N LYS A 225 -7.54 7.67 -26.98
CA LYS A 225 -8.03 8.11 -28.30
C LYS A 225 -7.06 9.05 -29.01
N ASP A 226 -7.31 9.32 -30.28
CA ASP A 226 -6.51 10.25 -31.08
C ASP A 226 -6.42 11.65 -30.45
N ILE A 227 -5.18 12.13 -30.37
CA ILE A 227 -4.79 13.42 -29.79
C ILE A 227 -3.92 14.22 -30.77
N SER A 228 -4.01 13.92 -32.07
CA SER A 228 -3.31 14.63 -33.14
C SER A 228 -3.55 16.15 -33.04
N GLY A 229 -2.47 16.93 -33.03
CA GLY A 229 -2.52 18.38 -32.91
C GLY A 229 -2.81 18.93 -31.51
N LYS A 230 -2.99 18.07 -30.49
CA LYS A 230 -3.18 18.48 -29.09
C LYS A 230 -1.86 18.49 -28.33
N THR A 231 -1.85 19.20 -27.20
CA THR A 231 -0.79 19.18 -26.20
C THR A 231 -1.16 18.22 -25.06
N LEU A 232 -0.33 17.19 -24.87
CA LEU A 232 -0.43 16.19 -23.80
C LEU A 232 0.56 16.49 -22.69
N LEU A 233 0.05 16.70 -21.48
CA LEU A 233 0.84 16.70 -20.25
C LEU A 233 0.99 15.28 -19.73
N VAL A 234 2.20 14.75 -19.74
CA VAL A 234 2.56 13.51 -19.03
C VAL A 234 3.24 13.86 -17.73
N TYR A 235 2.89 13.22 -16.62
CA TYR A 235 3.51 13.50 -15.33
C TYR A 235 3.96 12.25 -14.59
N ALA A 236 5.11 12.33 -13.94
CA ALA A 236 5.61 11.28 -13.06
C ALA A 236 4.78 11.24 -11.76
N GLU A 237 4.25 10.06 -11.45
CA GLU A 237 3.41 9.85 -10.28
C GLU A 237 3.97 8.85 -9.26
N GLN A 238 5.13 8.24 -9.49
CA GLN A 238 5.74 7.24 -8.61
C GLN A 238 7.19 7.60 -8.24
N GLY A 239 7.99 6.62 -7.82
CA GLY A 239 9.37 6.83 -7.40
C GLY A 239 10.29 7.17 -8.57
N PHE A 240 11.53 7.59 -8.26
CA PHE A 240 12.52 7.93 -9.28
C PHE A 240 12.82 6.76 -10.22
N GLY A 241 12.86 5.53 -9.71
CA GLY A 241 13.07 4.33 -10.51
C GLY A 241 11.98 4.16 -11.57
N ASP A 242 10.73 4.33 -11.17
CA ASP A 242 9.59 4.24 -12.10
C ASP A 242 9.65 5.35 -13.15
N THR A 243 9.96 6.59 -12.76
CA THR A 243 10.19 7.66 -13.73
C THR A 243 11.26 7.28 -14.75
N VAL A 244 12.43 6.86 -14.28
CA VAL A 244 13.56 6.49 -15.16
C VAL A 244 13.22 5.31 -16.06
N GLN A 245 12.42 4.34 -15.62
CA GLN A 245 12.04 3.19 -16.45
C GLN A 245 10.96 3.56 -17.48
N PHE A 246 9.97 4.38 -17.11
CA PHE A 246 8.78 4.61 -17.94
C PHE A 246 8.90 5.81 -18.88
N VAL A 247 9.89 6.70 -18.71
CA VAL A 247 10.15 7.78 -19.70
C VAL A 247 10.42 7.26 -21.11
N ARG A 248 10.81 5.98 -21.24
CA ARG A 248 10.98 5.30 -22.55
C ARG A 248 9.71 5.24 -23.40
N TYR A 249 8.54 5.42 -22.80
CA TYR A 249 7.27 5.49 -23.52
C TYR A 249 6.98 6.88 -24.12
N LEU A 250 7.66 7.94 -23.67
CA LEU A 250 7.42 9.30 -24.16
C LEU A 250 7.72 9.45 -25.66
N PRO A 251 8.84 8.93 -26.20
CA PRO A 251 9.11 9.01 -27.64
C PRO A 251 8.02 8.33 -28.50
N ALA A 252 7.38 7.28 -27.99
CA ALA A 252 6.33 6.55 -28.70
C ALA A 252 5.06 7.40 -28.92
N LEU A 253 4.80 8.39 -28.06
CA LEU A 253 3.66 9.31 -28.19
C LEU A 253 3.75 10.22 -29.41
N SER A 254 4.96 10.43 -29.94
CA SER A 254 5.15 11.27 -31.12
C SER A 254 4.49 10.73 -32.39
N ALA A 255 4.26 9.41 -32.45
CA ALA A 255 3.52 8.79 -33.56
C ALA A 255 2.06 9.27 -33.61
N SER A 256 1.54 9.78 -32.49
CA SER A 256 0.19 10.33 -32.37
C SER A 256 0.07 11.79 -32.82
N GLY A 257 1.14 12.42 -33.33
CA GLY A 257 1.10 13.80 -33.82
C GLY A 257 0.75 14.85 -32.75
N CYS A 258 0.91 14.49 -31.46
CA CYS A 258 0.68 15.38 -30.33
C CYS A 258 1.98 16.07 -29.90
N ARG A 259 1.83 17.22 -29.24
CA ARG A 259 2.89 17.90 -28.51
C ARG A 259 2.97 17.31 -27.11
N VAL A 260 4.17 16.92 -26.66
CA VAL A 260 4.36 16.28 -25.34
C VAL A 260 5.11 17.21 -24.41
N ILE A 261 4.50 17.48 -23.25
CA ILE A 261 5.10 18.15 -22.10
C ILE A 261 5.27 17.10 -21.02
N PHE A 262 6.47 17.00 -20.42
CA PHE A 262 6.75 16.03 -19.38
C PHE A 262 7.05 16.71 -18.04
N LEU A 263 6.24 16.44 -17.02
CA LEU A 263 6.49 16.87 -15.65
C LEU A 263 7.14 15.74 -14.85
N CYS A 264 8.35 15.98 -14.35
CA CYS A 264 9.09 15.04 -13.52
C CYS A 264 9.51 15.66 -12.19
N GLN A 265 10.07 14.82 -11.31
CA GLN A 265 10.61 15.29 -10.04
C GLN A 265 11.84 16.19 -10.27
N PRO A 266 12.02 17.29 -9.51
CA PRO A 266 13.15 18.22 -9.67
C PRO A 266 14.53 17.54 -9.69
N GLU A 267 14.70 16.49 -8.89
CA GLU A 267 15.94 15.72 -8.76
C GLU A 267 16.33 15.01 -10.06
N LEU A 268 15.35 14.70 -10.91
CA LEU A 268 15.57 14.02 -12.18
C LEU A 268 15.74 14.99 -13.36
N ARG A 269 15.49 16.30 -13.18
CA ARG A 269 15.56 17.31 -14.26
C ARG A 269 16.81 17.19 -15.13
N ARG A 270 17.96 17.03 -14.47
CA ARG A 270 19.26 16.94 -15.14
C ARG A 270 19.36 15.71 -16.04
N LEU A 271 18.85 14.56 -15.57
CA LEU A 271 18.85 13.32 -16.36
C LEU A 271 17.81 13.38 -17.50
N MET A 272 16.68 14.04 -17.27
CA MET A 272 15.58 14.13 -18.22
C MET A 272 15.79 15.17 -19.33
N HIS A 273 16.92 15.91 -19.32
CA HIS A 273 17.14 17.08 -20.17
C HIS A 273 16.97 16.89 -21.69
N ASP A 274 17.20 15.68 -22.19
CA ASP A 274 17.18 15.36 -23.63
C ASP A 274 16.44 14.04 -23.87
N ILE A 275 15.14 14.03 -23.59
CA ILE A 275 14.26 12.92 -23.97
C ILE A 275 13.77 13.19 -25.38
N SER A 276 14.06 12.26 -26.29
CA SER A 276 13.66 12.37 -27.69
C SER A 276 12.16 12.67 -27.81
N ARG A 277 11.83 13.73 -28.56
CA ARG A 277 10.44 14.11 -28.93
C ARG A 277 9.56 14.55 -27.76
N VAL A 278 10.17 14.89 -26.62
CA VAL A 278 9.54 15.68 -25.56
C VAL A 278 9.92 17.14 -25.80
N GLU A 279 8.94 18.04 -25.88
CA GLU A 279 9.20 19.44 -26.21
C GLU A 279 9.65 20.23 -24.98
N GLU A 280 9.06 19.93 -23.83
CA GLU A 280 9.30 20.67 -22.60
C GLU A 280 9.34 19.75 -21.40
N ILE A 281 10.31 19.97 -20.51
CA ILE A 281 10.49 19.25 -19.26
C ILE A 281 10.25 20.21 -18.09
N ILE A 282 9.29 19.86 -17.26
CA ILE A 282 8.80 20.66 -16.14
C ILE A 282 9.09 19.93 -14.84
N THR A 283 9.28 20.70 -13.77
CA THR A 283 9.52 20.16 -12.43
C THR A 283 8.66 20.80 -11.35
N ASP A 284 7.79 21.73 -11.73
CA ASP A 284 6.96 22.51 -10.83
C ASP A 284 5.49 22.43 -11.27
N TRP A 285 4.65 21.89 -10.39
CA TRP A 285 3.20 21.76 -10.61
C TRP A 285 2.46 23.10 -10.61
N THR A 286 3.06 24.17 -10.10
CA THR A 286 2.42 25.48 -9.96
C THR A 286 2.56 26.38 -11.19
N ALA A 287 3.41 25.98 -12.14
CA ALA A 287 3.74 26.75 -13.34
C ALA A 287 3.65 25.88 -14.59
N LEU A 288 2.46 25.33 -14.86
CA LEU A 288 2.20 24.50 -16.04
C LEU A 288 1.92 25.39 -17.27
N PRO A 289 2.56 25.13 -18.42
CA PRO A 289 2.13 25.64 -19.72
C PRO A 289 0.71 25.17 -20.05
N GLU A 290 0.09 25.78 -21.07
CA GLU A 290 -1.19 25.32 -21.58
C GLU A 290 -1.08 23.89 -22.16
N PHE A 291 -2.03 23.04 -21.78
CA PHE A 291 -2.19 21.69 -22.32
C PHE A 291 -3.69 21.39 -22.54
N ASP A 292 -3.98 20.42 -23.39
CA ASP A 292 -5.36 20.03 -23.75
C ASP A 292 -5.83 18.78 -23.00
N VAL A 293 -4.90 17.85 -22.72
CA VAL A 293 -5.16 16.55 -22.10
C VAL A 293 -3.98 16.14 -21.21
N HIS A 294 -4.22 15.29 -20.21
CA HIS A 294 -3.16 14.85 -19.29
C HIS A 294 -3.16 13.34 -19.01
N THR A 295 -2.03 12.77 -18.60
CA THR A 295 -1.97 11.38 -18.15
C THR A 295 -0.80 11.09 -17.20
N PRO A 296 -0.93 10.15 -16.25
CA PRO A 296 0.20 9.67 -15.47
C PRO A 296 1.15 8.83 -16.34
N LEU A 297 2.45 8.97 -16.10
CA LEU A 297 3.51 8.29 -16.84
C LEU A 297 3.33 6.76 -16.84
N MET A 298 2.98 6.15 -15.71
CA MET A 298 2.81 4.69 -15.65
C MET A 298 1.47 4.20 -16.20
N SER A 299 0.61 5.10 -16.69
CA SER A 299 -0.59 4.71 -17.45
C SER A 299 -0.29 4.53 -18.94
N LEU A 300 0.88 4.98 -19.43
CA LEU A 300 1.23 4.94 -20.84
C LEU A 300 1.21 3.53 -21.46
N PRO A 301 1.70 2.45 -20.81
CA PRO A 301 1.62 1.11 -21.40
C PRO A 301 0.18 0.70 -21.71
N MET A 302 -0.75 1.00 -20.79
CA MET A 302 -2.18 0.72 -21.00
C MET A 302 -2.74 1.56 -22.16
N LEU A 303 -2.48 2.86 -22.15
CA LEU A 303 -3.05 3.83 -23.10
C LEU A 303 -2.51 3.64 -24.51
N LEU A 304 -1.26 3.18 -24.64
CA LEU A 304 -0.64 2.77 -25.90
C LEU A 304 -1.03 1.36 -26.34
N GLY A 305 -1.83 0.64 -25.53
CA GLY A 305 -2.41 -0.63 -25.89
C GLY A 305 -1.45 -1.82 -25.84
N MET A 306 -0.40 -1.76 -25.00
CA MET A 306 0.61 -2.80 -24.84
C MET A 306 0.00 -4.16 -24.44
N ARG A 307 0.48 -5.23 -25.06
CA ARG A 307 -0.01 -6.62 -24.96
C ARG A 307 1.12 -7.61 -24.70
N GLU A 308 2.31 -7.36 -25.24
CA GLU A 308 3.43 -8.30 -25.21
C GLU A 308 4.73 -7.61 -24.80
N GLU A 309 5.68 -8.39 -24.28
CA GLU A 309 6.97 -7.87 -23.79
C GLU A 309 7.78 -7.19 -24.91
N THR A 310 7.67 -7.67 -26.15
CA THR A 310 8.36 -7.11 -27.31
C THR A 310 7.91 -5.71 -27.69
N GLU A 311 6.78 -5.24 -27.14
CA GLU A 311 6.25 -3.89 -27.38
C GLU A 311 6.78 -2.87 -26.37
N ILE A 312 7.56 -3.30 -25.37
CA ILE A 312 8.26 -2.37 -24.47
C ILE A 312 9.28 -1.57 -25.30
N PRO A 313 9.21 -0.23 -25.32
CA PRO A 313 10.17 0.57 -26.07
C PRO A 313 11.59 0.30 -25.60
N CYS A 314 12.45 -0.26 -26.45
CA CYS A 314 13.76 -0.75 -26.07
C CYS A 314 14.92 -0.13 -26.88
N ASP A 315 14.72 1.05 -27.47
CA ASP A 315 15.79 1.78 -28.15
C ASP A 315 16.83 2.24 -27.13
N PHE A 316 18.08 1.76 -27.26
CA PHE A 316 19.17 2.08 -26.32
C PHE A 316 20.23 3.00 -26.97
N PRO A 317 20.74 4.01 -26.24
CA PRO A 317 20.25 4.48 -24.94
C PRO A 317 18.95 5.30 -25.10
N TYR A 318 17.98 5.12 -24.20
CA TYR A 318 16.76 5.96 -24.16
C TYR A 318 16.92 7.19 -23.23
N LEU A 319 18.04 7.28 -22.51
CA LEU A 319 18.47 8.43 -21.73
C LEU A 319 19.98 8.63 -21.90
N THR A 320 20.39 9.88 -22.09
CA THR A 320 21.80 10.25 -22.25
C THR A 320 22.20 11.16 -21.08
N PRO A 321 23.35 10.93 -20.42
CA PRO A 321 23.83 11.85 -19.41
C PRO A 321 24.23 13.19 -20.06
N PRO A 322 24.00 14.34 -19.39
CA PRO A 322 24.50 15.62 -19.86
C PRO A 322 26.02 15.64 -20.03
N ALA A 323 26.50 16.47 -20.97
CA ALA A 323 27.93 16.62 -21.27
C ALA A 323 28.74 17.28 -20.13
N ASP A 324 28.09 18.04 -19.25
CA ASP A 324 28.67 18.61 -18.03
C ASP A 324 28.71 17.56 -16.91
N GLY A 325 29.54 16.54 -17.10
CA GLY A 325 29.72 15.47 -16.12
C GLY A 325 30.35 15.97 -14.83
N ALA A 326 29.68 15.74 -13.69
CA ALA A 326 30.35 15.66 -12.40
C ALA A 326 31.47 14.62 -12.48
N ASP A 327 32.59 14.84 -11.77
CA ASP A 327 33.72 13.92 -11.73
C ASP A 327 33.23 12.51 -11.37
N ALA A 328 33.18 11.61 -12.36
CA ALA A 328 33.01 10.20 -12.08
C ALA A 328 34.15 9.81 -11.13
N PRO A 329 33.89 9.04 -10.04
CA PRO A 329 34.91 8.70 -9.06
C PRO A 329 36.21 8.29 -9.77
N SER A 330 37.25 9.11 -9.61
CA SER A 330 38.54 8.89 -10.26
C SER A 330 39.29 7.77 -9.52
N GLY A 331 40.16 7.03 -10.22
CA GLY A 331 41.18 6.23 -9.54
C GLY A 331 41.20 4.71 -9.68
N THR A 332 40.35 4.05 -10.48
CA THR A 332 40.53 2.62 -10.78
C THR A 332 40.35 2.32 -12.27
N ALA A 333 41.30 1.60 -12.86
CA ALA A 333 41.29 1.16 -14.26
C ALA A 333 40.32 -0.01 -14.54
N GLY A 334 39.37 -0.27 -13.63
CA GLY A 334 38.47 -1.42 -13.65
C GLY A 334 36.99 -1.05 -13.80
N LEU A 335 36.12 -2.07 -13.80
CA LEU A 335 34.68 -1.90 -13.79
C LEU A 335 34.25 -1.10 -12.55
N LYS A 336 33.52 0.00 -12.77
CA LYS A 336 32.94 0.81 -11.70
C LYS A 336 31.49 0.40 -11.50
N VAL A 337 31.16 -0.05 -10.29
CA VAL A 337 29.79 -0.45 -9.92
C VAL A 337 29.25 0.55 -8.90
N GLY A 338 28.19 1.27 -9.26
CA GLY A 338 27.42 2.09 -8.31
C GLY A 338 26.34 1.24 -7.64
N LEU A 339 26.21 1.36 -6.32
CA LEU A 339 25.20 0.64 -5.55
C LEU A 339 24.17 1.63 -4.98
N VAL A 340 22.91 1.43 -5.34
CA VAL A 340 21.78 2.06 -4.64
C VAL A 340 21.44 1.15 -3.47
N TRP A 341 21.85 1.56 -2.27
CA TRP A 341 21.82 0.68 -1.09
C TRP A 341 20.73 1.01 -0.06
N ALA A 342 20.08 2.17 -0.20
CA ALA A 342 19.00 2.58 0.66
C ALA A 342 17.91 3.33 -0.13
N GLY A 343 16.67 3.17 0.33
CA GLY A 343 15.52 3.92 -0.16
C GLY A 343 15.31 5.24 0.59
N ARG A 344 14.11 5.81 0.45
CA ARG A 344 13.71 7.02 1.19
C ARG A 344 13.35 6.64 2.64
N GLU A 345 13.95 7.30 3.63
CA GLU A 345 13.71 7.04 5.07
C GLU A 345 12.23 7.13 5.47
N SER A 346 11.44 7.95 4.78
CA SER A 346 10.02 8.12 5.05
C SER A 346 9.12 7.02 4.47
N HIS A 347 9.68 6.00 3.80
CA HIS A 347 8.89 4.90 3.23
C HIS A 347 8.53 3.89 4.33
N LEU A 348 7.27 3.46 4.39
CA LEU A 348 6.73 2.58 5.44
C LEU A 348 7.41 1.19 5.56
N SER A 349 8.19 0.79 4.56
CA SER A 349 8.90 -0.49 4.46
C SER A 349 10.41 -0.34 4.26
N GLU A 350 10.98 0.81 4.58
CA GLU A 350 12.40 1.11 4.36
C GLU A 350 13.33 0.06 4.98
N ALA A 351 13.06 -0.37 6.22
CA ALA A 351 13.86 -1.37 6.93
C ALA A 351 13.93 -2.75 6.23
N GLN A 352 13.03 -3.03 5.28
CA GLN A 352 13.01 -4.27 4.49
C GLN A 352 13.62 -4.10 3.09
N ARG A 353 13.91 -2.86 2.68
CA ARG A 353 14.34 -2.51 1.31
C ARG A 353 15.72 -1.86 1.25
N SER A 354 16.24 -1.40 2.39
CA SER A 354 17.58 -0.84 2.52
C SER A 354 18.52 -1.84 3.19
N LEU A 355 19.80 -1.77 2.82
CA LEU A 355 20.88 -2.45 3.53
C LEU A 355 21.49 -1.49 4.55
N ASP A 356 22.00 -2.01 5.67
CA ASP A 356 22.87 -1.20 6.52
C ASP A 356 24.21 -1.02 5.80
N VAL A 357 24.74 0.21 5.76
CA VAL A 357 26.04 0.52 5.17
C VAL A 357 27.17 -0.35 5.74
N VAL A 358 27.06 -0.81 6.99
CA VAL A 358 28.00 -1.74 7.61
C VAL A 358 28.04 -3.08 6.88
N GLN A 359 26.93 -3.56 6.34
CA GLN A 359 26.86 -4.79 5.54
C GLN A 359 27.63 -4.67 4.22
N LEU A 360 27.84 -3.45 3.72
CA LEU A 360 28.56 -3.17 2.47
C LEU A 360 30.07 -3.03 2.67
N ARG A 361 30.58 -3.01 3.91
CA ARG A 361 32.04 -2.91 4.17
C ARG A 361 32.84 -4.06 3.54
N ALA A 362 32.22 -5.19 3.27
CA ALA A 362 32.87 -6.31 2.58
C ALA A 362 33.12 -6.04 1.09
N LEU A 363 32.49 -5.01 0.51
CA LEU A 363 32.59 -4.62 -0.90
C LEU A 363 33.60 -3.49 -1.16
N THR A 364 34.14 -2.89 -0.10
CA THR A 364 35.16 -1.82 -0.12
C THR A 364 36.49 -2.36 0.35
#